data_AF-A0A412FKJ9-F1
#
_entry.id   AF-A0A412FKJ9-F1
#
_cell.length_a   1.000
_cell.length_b   1.000
_cell.length_c   1.000
_cell.angle_alpha   90.00
_cell.angle_beta   90.00
_cell.angle_gamma   90.00
#
_symmetry.space_group_name_H-M   'P 1'
#
loop_
_entity.id
_entity.type
_entity.pdbx_description
1 polymer ?
#
loop_
_entity_poly.entity_id
_entity_poly.type
_entity_poly.pdbx_seq_one_letter_code
_entity_poly.pdbx_strand_id
1 'polypeptide(L)'
;MSEMTMDFEAYFRETKAIMAELERADRQREWLEQGKRMGKQEGLEQGIERGLERGELCKVIKLVLKNVKKGKSVPEIAEILDEDETLIRQIFICHEEHPEWTADQIATRIRS
;
A
#
# COMPACT_ATOMS: atom_id res chain seq x y z
N MET A 1 31.32 55.43 27.22
CA MET A 1 29.99 54.77 27.22
C MET A 1 29.54 54.25 25.84
N SER A 2 30.35 54.38 24.77
CA SER A 2 29.96 53.97 23.41
C SER A 2 30.40 52.55 22.99
N GLU A 3 31.43 51.98 23.62
CA GLU A 3 31.89 50.60 23.30
C GLU A 3 31.00 49.53 23.96
N MET A 4 30.54 49.79 25.19
CA MET A 4 29.70 48.85 25.94
C MET A 4 28.32 48.61 25.30
N THR A 5 27.80 49.58 24.54
CA THR A 5 26.54 49.45 23.81
C THR A 5 26.70 48.72 22.47
N MET A 6 27.84 48.85 21.78
CA MET A 6 28.11 48.11 20.55
C MET A 6 28.24 46.60 20.79
N ASP A 7 28.81 46.18 21.92
CA ASP A 7 28.99 44.77 22.29
C ASP A 7 27.63 44.09 22.58
N PHE A 8 26.71 44.80 23.24
CA PHE A 8 25.37 44.29 23.52
C PHE A 8 24.50 44.15 22.25
N GLU A 9 24.59 45.11 21.33
CA GLU A 9 23.88 45.01 20.04
C GLU A 9 24.40 43.87 19.18
N ALA A 10 25.72 43.66 19.16
CA ALA A 10 26.34 42.54 18.44
C ALA A 10 25.88 41.19 19.03
N TYR A 11 25.93 41.05 20.36
CA TYR A 11 25.44 39.87 21.08
C TYR A 11 23.97 39.58 20.78
N PHE A 12 23.10 40.60 20.79
CA PHE A 12 21.68 40.41 20.51
C PHE A 12 21.43 39.98 19.05
N ARG A 13 22.17 40.54 18.09
CA ARG A 13 22.09 40.13 16.67
C ARG A 13 22.56 38.69 16.49
N GLU A 14 23.64 38.30 17.13
CA GLU A 14 24.18 36.93 17.08
C GLU A 14 23.20 35.94 17.71
N THR A 15 22.68 36.25 18.89
CA THR A 15 21.66 35.41 19.56
C THR A 15 20.43 35.24 18.67
N LYS A 16 19.96 36.31 18.02
CA LYS A 16 18.83 36.25 17.08
C LYS A 16 19.14 35.43 15.83
N ALA A 17 20.36 35.49 15.31
CA ALA A 17 20.80 34.67 14.19
C ALA A 17 20.81 33.18 14.56
N ILE A 18 21.34 32.83 15.73
CA ILE A 18 21.35 31.46 16.27
C ILE A 18 19.92 30.94 16.46
N MET A 19 19.03 31.74 17.07
CA MET A 19 17.62 31.34 17.21
C MET A 19 16.95 31.10 15.86
N ALA A 20 17.17 31.96 14.87
CA ALA A 20 16.60 31.78 13.54
C ALA A 20 17.17 30.54 12.81
N GLU A 21 18.42 30.16 13.05
CA GLU A 21 19.02 28.94 12.52
C GLU A 21 18.44 27.69 13.18
N LEU A 22 18.29 27.70 14.51
CA LEU A 22 17.62 26.63 15.26
C LEU A 22 16.19 26.41 14.76
N GLU A 23 15.40 27.48 14.61
CA GLU A 23 14.05 27.38 14.06
C GLU A 23 14.01 26.81 12.64
N ARG A 24 14.99 27.14 11.79
CA ARG A 24 15.08 26.57 10.43
C ARG A 24 15.40 25.08 10.50
N ALA A 25 16.33 24.68 11.36
CA ALA A 25 16.69 23.29 11.57
C ALA A 25 15.51 22.47 12.10
N ASP A 26 14.75 23.03 13.06
CA ASP A 26 13.55 22.39 13.60
C ASP A 26 12.47 22.24 12.54
N ARG A 27 12.17 23.30 11.76
CA ARG A 27 11.23 23.20 10.63
C ARG A 27 11.66 22.16 9.59
N GLN A 28 12.96 22.07 9.30
CA GLN A 28 13.47 21.07 8.37
C GLN A 28 13.31 19.65 8.92
N ARG A 29 13.54 19.44 10.23
CA ARG A 29 13.31 18.15 10.89
C ARG A 29 11.84 17.77 10.84
N GLU A 30 10.95 18.69 11.21
CA GLU A 30 9.50 18.47 11.16
C GLU A 30 9.03 18.12 9.75
N TRP A 31 9.52 18.84 8.74
CA TRP A 31 9.18 18.55 7.34
C TRP A 31 9.62 17.15 6.91
N LEU A 32 10.84 16.74 7.26
CA LEU A 32 11.35 15.40 6.97
C LEU A 32 10.57 14.31 7.71
N GLU A 33 10.22 14.53 8.98
CA GLU A 33 9.42 13.60 9.78
C GLU A 33 8.00 13.46 9.22
N GLN A 34 7.38 14.57 8.83
CA GLN A 34 6.08 14.56 8.17
C GLN A 34 6.13 13.79 6.85
N GLY A 35 7.15 14.04 6.01
CA GLY A 35 7.34 13.30 4.77
C GLY A 35 7.48 11.79 4.98
N LYS A 36 8.28 11.38 5.98
CA LYS A 36 8.41 9.96 6.36
C LYS A 36 7.10 9.36 6.87
N ARG A 37 6.35 10.11 7.67
CA ARG A 37 5.06 9.65 8.21
C ARG A 37 4.03 9.46 7.09
N MET A 38 3.92 10.42 6.18
CA MET A 38 3.02 10.33 5.03
C MET A 38 3.39 9.16 4.13
N GLY A 39 4.67 9.04 3.74
CA GLY A 39 5.11 7.93 2.88
C GLY A 39 4.90 6.55 3.53
N LYS A 40 5.10 6.42 4.85
CA LYS A 40 4.81 5.19 5.58
C LYS A 40 3.31 4.88 5.61
N GLN A 41 2.48 5.89 5.82
CA GLN A 41 1.02 5.73 5.85
C GLN A 41 0.48 5.31 4.49
N GLU A 42 0.84 6.05 3.42
CA GLU A 42 0.41 5.73 2.06
C GLU A 42 0.87 4.33 1.63
N GLY A 43 2.12 3.98 1.93
CA GLY A 43 2.65 2.65 1.61
C GLY A 43 1.92 1.53 2.37
N LEU A 44 1.53 1.76 3.63
CA LEU A 44 0.77 0.80 4.41
C LEU A 44 -0.67 0.65 3.87
N GLU A 45 -1.33 1.77 3.58
CA GLU A 45 -2.70 1.77 3.04
C GLU A 45 -2.76 1.03 1.69
N GLN A 46 -1.86 1.36 0.75
CA GLN A 46 -1.76 0.65 -0.53
C GLN A 46 -1.43 -0.83 -0.36
N GLY A 47 -0.55 -1.16 0.60
CA GLY A 47 -0.18 -2.55 0.88
C GLY A 47 -1.36 -3.36 1.43
N ILE A 48 -2.15 -2.78 2.33
CA ILE A 48 -3.34 -3.40 2.91
C ILE A 48 -4.40 -3.59 1.83
N GLU A 49 -4.70 -2.56 1.04
CA GLU A 49 -5.70 -2.63 -0.05
C GLU A 49 -5.35 -3.75 -1.03
N ARG A 50 -4.13 -3.75 -1.57
CA ARG A 50 -3.66 -4.82 -2.48
C ARG A 50 -3.70 -6.20 -1.84
N GLY A 51 -3.37 -6.28 -0.54
CA GLY A 51 -3.40 -7.52 0.21
C GLY A 51 -4.81 -8.08 0.39
N LEU A 52 -5.78 -7.21 0.71
CA LEU A 52 -7.19 -7.57 0.84
C LEU A 52 -7.77 -8.05 -0.48
N GLU A 53 -7.60 -7.26 -1.56
CA GLU A 53 -8.07 -7.64 -2.90
C GLU A 53 -7.48 -8.98 -3.36
N ARG A 54 -6.17 -9.19 -3.14
CA ARG A 54 -5.50 -10.46 -3.47
C ARG A 54 -6.05 -11.61 -2.63
N GLY A 55 -6.33 -11.36 -1.35
CA GLY A 55 -6.91 -12.34 -0.43
C GLY A 55 -8.32 -12.77 -0.85
N GLU A 56 -9.15 -11.81 -1.25
CA GLU A 56 -10.51 -12.04 -1.75
C GLU A 56 -10.48 -12.86 -3.04
N LEU A 57 -9.68 -12.46 -4.03
CA LEU A 57 -9.51 -13.23 -5.27
C LEU A 57 -9.01 -14.66 -5.00
N CYS A 58 -8.03 -14.83 -4.11
CA CYS A 58 -7.54 -16.15 -3.69
C CYS A 58 -8.66 -17.01 -3.08
N LYS A 59 -9.56 -16.40 -2.29
CA LYS A 59 -10.71 -17.09 -1.69
C LYS A 59 -11.70 -17.52 -2.77
N VAL A 60 -12.03 -16.64 -3.72
CA VAL A 60 -12.90 -16.95 -4.87
C VAL A 60 -12.31 -18.12 -5.66
N ILE A 61 -11.03 -18.06 -6.04
CA ILE A 61 -10.34 -19.15 -6.75
C ILE A 61 -10.48 -20.48 -6.03
N LYS A 62 -10.21 -20.53 -4.71
CA LYS A 62 -10.36 -21.76 -3.91
C LYS A 62 -11.79 -22.30 -3.94
N LEU A 63 -12.80 -21.42 -3.89
CA LEU A 63 -14.21 -21.81 -3.94
C LEU A 63 -14.62 -22.32 -5.32
N VAL A 64 -14.13 -21.68 -6.40
CA VAL A 64 -14.32 -22.12 -7.78
C VAL A 64 -13.75 -23.51 -7.97
N LEU A 65 -12.47 -23.72 -7.66
CA LEU A 65 -11.82 -25.02 -7.80
C LEU A 65 -12.51 -26.12 -6.98
N LYS A 66 -13.03 -25.77 -5.79
CA LYS A 66 -13.82 -26.71 -4.97
C LYS A 66 -15.14 -27.08 -5.64
N ASN A 67 -15.81 -26.17 -6.34
CA ASN A 67 -17.07 -26.46 -7.04
C ASN A 67 -16.83 -27.17 -8.38
N VAL A 68 -15.74 -26.87 -9.08
CA VAL A 68 -15.29 -27.61 -10.26
C VAL A 68 -15.07 -29.08 -9.92
N LYS A 69 -14.37 -29.37 -8.81
CA LYS A 69 -14.20 -30.74 -8.30
C LYS A 69 -15.52 -31.46 -7.96
N LYS A 70 -16.61 -30.71 -7.76
CA LYS A 70 -17.96 -31.25 -7.54
C LYS A 70 -18.76 -31.38 -8.83
N GLY A 71 -18.16 -31.13 -9.99
CA GLY A 71 -18.79 -31.25 -11.30
C GLY A 71 -19.78 -30.13 -11.66
N LYS A 72 -19.71 -28.98 -10.97
CA LYS A 72 -20.57 -27.83 -11.32
C LYS A 72 -20.08 -27.12 -12.57
N SER A 73 -21.01 -26.64 -13.37
CA SER A 73 -20.75 -25.85 -14.57
C SER A 73 -20.37 -24.40 -14.23
N VAL A 74 -19.75 -23.70 -15.18
CA VAL A 74 -19.36 -22.30 -15.03
C VAL A 74 -20.54 -21.39 -14.65
N PRO A 75 -21.71 -21.43 -15.33
CA PRO A 75 -22.85 -20.58 -14.96
C PRO A 75 -23.37 -20.87 -13.55
N GLU A 76 -23.44 -22.14 -13.14
CA GLU A 76 -23.86 -22.50 -11.79
C GLU A 76 -22.89 -21.99 -10.72
N ILE A 77 -21.57 -22.02 -10.99
CA ILE A 77 -20.57 -21.51 -10.05
C ILE A 77 -20.65 -19.99 -9.95
N ALA A 78 -20.79 -19.30 -11.08
CA ALA A 78 -20.98 -17.85 -11.12
C ALA A 78 -22.20 -17.43 -10.27
N GLU A 79 -23.32 -18.11 -10.44
CA GLU A 79 -24.54 -17.84 -9.65
C GLU A 79 -24.36 -18.17 -8.16
N ILE A 80 -23.72 -19.29 -7.81
CA ILE A 80 -23.50 -19.68 -6.39
C ILE A 80 -22.57 -18.70 -5.66
N LEU A 81 -21.56 -18.19 -6.35
CA LEU A 81 -20.55 -17.31 -5.77
C LEU A 81 -20.89 -15.83 -5.94
N ASP A 82 -21.91 -15.50 -6.74
CA ASP A 82 -22.24 -14.13 -7.16
C ASP A 82 -21.03 -13.44 -7.82
N GLU A 83 -20.39 -14.16 -8.75
CA GLU A 83 -19.16 -13.75 -9.44
C GLU A 83 -19.35 -13.77 -10.95
N ASP A 84 -18.55 -12.99 -11.67
CA ASP A 84 -18.63 -12.91 -13.13
C ASP A 84 -18.20 -14.22 -13.81
N GLU A 85 -19.00 -14.72 -14.76
CA GLU A 85 -18.70 -15.94 -15.50
C GLU A 85 -17.33 -15.90 -16.21
N THR A 86 -16.88 -14.74 -16.68
CA THR A 86 -15.57 -14.58 -17.34
C THR A 86 -14.43 -14.84 -16.37
N LEU A 87 -14.55 -14.37 -15.12
CA LEU A 87 -13.60 -14.65 -14.05
C LEU A 87 -13.56 -16.16 -13.77
N ILE A 88 -14.73 -16.80 -13.65
CA ILE A 88 -14.81 -18.25 -13.41
C ILE A 88 -14.13 -19.03 -14.55
N ARG A 89 -14.35 -18.63 -15.81
CA ARG A 89 -13.70 -19.24 -16.99
C ARG A 89 -12.19 -19.07 -16.97
N GLN A 90 -11.69 -17.88 -16.65
CA GLN A 90 -10.24 -17.62 -16.55
C GLN A 90 -9.58 -18.50 -15.48
N ILE A 91 -10.22 -18.66 -14.32
CA ILE A 91 -9.74 -19.55 -13.25
C ILE A 91 -9.70 -21.00 -13.72
N PHE A 92 -10.74 -21.44 -14.42
CA PHE A 92 -10.82 -22.79 -14.98
C PHE A 92 -9.70 -23.05 -16.00
N ILE A 93 -9.48 -22.12 -16.95
CA ILE A 93 -8.39 -22.22 -17.94
C ILE A 93 -7.03 -22.32 -17.23
N CYS A 94 -6.76 -21.45 -16.26
CA CYS A 94 -5.50 -21.52 -15.51
C CYS A 94 -5.32 -22.85 -14.77
N HIS A 95 -6.41 -23.42 -14.25
CA HIS A 95 -6.37 -24.71 -13.56
C HIS A 95 -6.15 -25.90 -14.50
N GLU A 96 -6.73 -25.87 -15.70
CA GLU A 96 -6.52 -26.91 -16.71
C GLU A 96 -5.11 -26.85 -17.30
N GLU A 97 -4.59 -25.65 -17.55
CA GLU A 97 -3.22 -25.45 -18.04
C GLU A 97 -2.17 -25.77 -16.97
N HIS A 98 -2.47 -25.44 -15.72
CA HIS A 98 -1.55 -25.60 -14.58
C HIS A 98 -2.27 -26.14 -13.33
N PRO A 99 -2.58 -27.46 -13.28
CA PRO A 99 -3.31 -28.06 -12.16
C PRO A 99 -2.58 -27.97 -10.81
N GLU A 100 -1.25 -27.82 -10.83
CA GLU A 100 -0.37 -27.71 -9.67
C GLU A 100 -0.33 -26.30 -9.07
N TRP A 101 -0.83 -25.29 -9.77
CA TRP A 101 -0.76 -23.91 -9.30
C TRP A 101 -1.61 -23.69 -8.06
N THR A 102 -1.03 -22.95 -7.13
CA THR A 102 -1.75 -22.43 -5.97
C THR A 102 -2.71 -21.32 -6.39
N ALA A 103 -3.71 -21.05 -5.55
CA ALA A 103 -4.64 -19.94 -5.78
C ALA A 103 -3.91 -18.59 -5.92
N ASP A 104 -2.76 -18.42 -5.25
CA ASP A 104 -1.96 -17.21 -5.30
C ASP A 104 -1.23 -17.04 -6.65
N GLN A 105 -0.75 -18.13 -7.25
CA GLN A 105 -0.17 -18.13 -8.59
C GLN A 105 -1.24 -17.85 -9.66
N ILE A 106 -2.41 -18.47 -9.55
CA ILE A 106 -3.56 -18.19 -10.43
C ILE A 106 -3.99 -16.73 -10.30
N ALA A 107 -4.12 -16.20 -9.06
CA ALA A 107 -4.46 -14.79 -8.83
C ALA A 107 -3.46 -13.84 -9.48
N THR A 108 -2.16 -14.18 -9.44
CA THR A 108 -1.11 -13.39 -10.09
C THR A 108 -1.27 -13.39 -11.62
N ARG A 109 -1.62 -14.53 -12.22
CA ARG A 109 -1.80 -14.70 -13.67
C ARG A 109 -3.04 -14.00 -14.22
N ILE A 110 -4.13 -13.93 -13.44
CA ILE A 110 -5.40 -13.29 -13.84
C ILE A 110 -5.31 -11.76 -13.74
N ARG A 111 -4.54 -11.24 -12.77
CA ARG A 111 -4.31 -9.79 -12.61
C ARG A 111 -3.26 -9.19 -13.56
N SER A 112 -2.56 -10.02 -14.35
CA SER A 112 -1.55 -9.58 -15.33
C SER A 112 -2.13 -9.43 -16.72
#